data_AF-A0A0Q7JUR7-F1
#
_entry.id   AF-A0A0Q7JUR7-F1
#
_cell.length_a   1.000
_cell.length_b   1.000
_cell.length_c   1.000
_cell.angle_alpha   90.00
_cell.angle_beta   90.00
_cell.angle_gamma   90.00
#
_symmetry.space_group_name_H-M   'P 1'
#
loop_
_entity.id
_entity.type
_entity.pdbx_description
1 polymer ?
#
loop_
_entity_poly.entity_id
_entity_poly.type
_entity_poly.pdbx_seq_one_letter_code
_entity_poly.pdbx_strand_id
1 'polypeptide(L)'
;MRVYVPTTVELLQTLRDKGFQPPVAAHAVTPAVREWYVEGDLEELEYAASDEAAEASLRLLAATGNAVPRRVVVAADVPDDAVRPSGLARSGIEVQVPVTLADVASVHVDDDEARADVRVAAQAVCAADAGDDGAAADVGQAAAHELLWYDVSELDDVLGLA
;
A
#
# COMPACT_ATOMS: atom_id res chain seq x y z
N MET A 1 2.02 16.71 1.46
CA MET A 1 2.95 15.61 1.10
C MET A 1 2.18 14.44 0.50
N ARG A 2 2.82 13.67 -0.36
CA ARG A 2 2.30 12.41 -0.91
C ARG A 2 2.42 11.28 0.13
N VAL A 3 1.37 10.49 0.28
CA VAL A 3 1.31 9.29 1.12
C VAL A 3 0.75 8.10 0.33
N TYR A 4 1.13 6.90 0.73
CA TYR A 4 0.77 5.62 0.11
C TYR A 4 -0.01 4.79 1.10
N VAL A 5 -1.33 4.71 0.93
CA VAL A 5 -2.23 4.00 1.84
C VAL A 5 -2.40 2.55 1.35
N PRO A 6 -1.88 1.55 2.09
CA PRO A 6 -2.17 0.15 1.79
C PRO A 6 -3.65 -0.13 1.98
N THR A 7 -4.26 -0.84 1.04
CA THR A 7 -5.69 -1.18 1.10
C THR A 7 -5.98 -2.49 0.36
N THR A 8 -7.25 -2.81 0.15
CA THR A 8 -7.71 -3.93 -0.70
C THR A 8 -8.81 -3.44 -1.65
N VAL A 9 -9.13 -4.22 -2.68
CA VAL A 9 -10.23 -3.88 -3.62
C VAL A 9 -11.55 -3.66 -2.87
N GLU A 10 -11.83 -4.47 -1.85
CA GLU A 10 -13.04 -4.32 -1.03
C GLU A 10 -13.04 -3.03 -0.19
N LEU A 11 -11.87 -2.62 0.31
CA LEU A 11 -11.72 -1.41 1.11
C LEU A 11 -11.74 -0.13 0.26
N LEU A 12 -11.51 -0.21 -1.05
CA LEU A 12 -11.71 0.92 -1.97
C LEU A 12 -13.18 1.38 -2.03
N GLN A 13 -14.14 0.47 -1.82
CA GLN A 13 -15.55 0.87 -1.70
C GLN A 13 -15.76 1.76 -0.47
N THR A 14 -15.05 1.48 0.62
CA THR A 14 -15.04 2.36 1.80
C THR A 14 -14.43 3.72 1.49
N LEU A 15 -13.31 3.78 0.76
CA LEU A 15 -12.72 5.04 0.32
C LEU A 15 -13.71 5.86 -0.51
N ARG A 16 -14.38 5.23 -1.48
CA ARG A 16 -15.39 5.85 -2.35
C ARG A 16 -16.53 6.46 -1.57
N ASP A 17 -17.11 5.71 -0.64
CA ASP A 17 -18.38 6.07 0.01
C ASP A 17 -18.19 7.05 1.17
N LYS A 18 -17.10 6.92 1.92
CA LYS A 18 -16.91 7.62 3.21
C LYS A 18 -15.48 8.12 3.46
N GLY A 19 -14.52 7.80 2.59
CA GLY A 19 -13.10 8.03 2.85
C GLY A 19 -12.53 7.11 3.94
N PHE A 20 -11.21 7.09 4.06
CA PHE A 20 -10.53 6.45 5.19
C PHE A 20 -10.56 7.38 6.40
N GLN A 21 -10.98 6.83 7.55
CA GLN A 21 -11.10 7.57 8.80
C GLN A 21 -9.80 7.51 9.59
N PRO A 22 -9.37 8.60 10.27
CA PRO A 22 -8.11 8.62 10.99
C PRO A 22 -8.16 7.79 12.29
N PRO A 23 -6.99 7.29 12.78
CA PRO A 23 -5.70 7.36 12.10
C PRO A 23 -5.64 6.41 10.90
N VAL A 24 -5.17 6.91 9.75
CA VAL A 24 -4.97 6.10 8.53
C VAL A 24 -3.53 5.65 8.47
N ALA A 25 -3.30 4.34 8.60
CA ALA A 25 -1.97 3.76 8.40
C ALA A 25 -1.54 3.92 6.93
N ALA A 26 -0.34 4.44 6.71
CA ALA A 26 0.19 4.72 5.38
C ALA A 26 1.72 4.69 5.40
N HIS A 27 2.31 4.86 4.22
CA HIS A 27 3.74 5.00 4.02
C HIS A 27 4.03 6.33 3.33
N ALA A 28 5.20 6.92 3.58
CA ALA A 28 5.61 8.16 2.94
C ALA A 28 7.13 8.32 2.96
N VAL A 29 7.63 9.29 2.20
CA VAL A 29 9.03 9.73 2.27
C VAL A 29 9.26 10.53 3.56
N THR A 30 9.48 9.81 4.66
CA THR A 30 9.76 10.40 5.98
C THR A 30 11.21 10.93 6.04
N PRO A 31 11.56 11.76 7.04
CA PRO A 31 12.95 12.09 7.32
C PRO A 31 13.84 10.86 7.50
N ALA A 32 13.33 9.80 8.16
CA ALA A 32 14.08 8.56 8.36
C ALA A 32 14.35 7.80 7.03
N VAL A 33 13.43 7.87 6.06
CA VAL A 33 13.65 7.34 4.71
C VAL A 33 14.74 8.12 3.99
N ARG A 34 14.68 9.46 4.02
CA ARG A 34 15.67 10.35 3.38
C ARG A 34 17.08 10.19 3.95
N GLU A 35 17.20 9.94 5.25
CA GLU A 35 18.49 9.72 5.90
C GLU A 35 19.11 8.36 5.54
N TRP A 36 18.27 7.35 5.28
CA TRP A 36 18.73 5.99 4.98
C TRP A 36 19.11 5.81 3.50
N TYR A 37 18.36 6.45 2.59
CA TYR A 37 18.66 6.49 1.15
C TYR A 37 19.49 7.73 0.82
N VAL A 38 20.80 7.63 1.07
CA VAL A 38 21.76 8.75 0.94
C VAL A 38 21.86 9.28 -0.51
N GLU A 39 21.58 8.46 -1.52
CA GLU A 39 21.80 8.80 -2.93
C GLU A 39 20.51 8.76 -3.79
N GLY A 40 19.32 8.69 -3.17
CA GLY A 40 18.05 8.63 -3.89
C GLY A 40 17.45 10.00 -4.21
N ASP A 41 16.94 10.20 -5.42
CA ASP A 41 16.07 11.34 -5.69
C ASP A 41 14.67 11.15 -5.08
N LEU A 42 13.81 12.17 -5.16
CA LEU A 42 12.48 12.09 -4.52
C LEU A 42 11.63 10.96 -5.11
N GLU A 43 11.74 10.70 -6.41
CA GLU A 43 10.94 9.68 -7.11
C GLU A 43 11.33 8.29 -6.64
N GLU A 44 12.64 8.01 -6.50
CA GLU A 44 13.14 6.73 -5.98
C GLU A 44 12.69 6.49 -4.52
N LEU A 45 12.68 7.53 -3.69
CA LEU A 45 12.18 7.42 -2.31
C LEU A 45 10.67 7.18 -2.25
N GLU A 46 9.92 7.83 -3.13
CA GLU A 46 8.48 7.67 -3.28
C GLU A 46 8.13 6.25 -3.75
N TYR A 47 8.90 5.71 -4.69
CA TYR A 47 8.79 4.33 -5.13
C TYR A 47 9.02 3.35 -3.97
N ALA A 48 10.11 3.52 -3.20
CA ALA A 48 10.38 2.67 -2.04
C ALA A 48 9.27 2.73 -0.97
N ALA A 49 8.69 3.90 -0.73
CA ALA A 49 7.54 4.03 0.18
C ALA A 49 6.28 3.35 -0.36
N SER A 50 6.06 3.41 -1.68
CA SER A 50 4.95 2.72 -2.35
C SER A 50 5.10 1.19 -2.29
N ASP A 51 6.32 0.67 -2.45
CA ASP A 51 6.61 -0.77 -2.32
C ASP A 51 6.35 -1.29 -0.91
N GLU A 52 6.80 -0.56 0.12
CA GLU A 52 6.50 -0.90 1.51
C GLU A 52 4.97 -0.89 1.77
N ALA A 53 4.22 0.01 1.13
CA ALA A 53 2.76 -0.01 1.17
C ALA A 53 2.16 -1.22 0.43
N ALA A 54 2.70 -1.61 -0.72
CA ALA A 54 2.23 -2.78 -1.45
C ALA A 54 2.42 -4.06 -0.63
N GLU A 55 3.54 -4.20 0.08
CA GLU A 55 3.75 -5.30 1.02
C GLU A 55 2.77 -5.22 2.22
N ALA A 56 2.51 -4.03 2.77
CA ALA A 56 1.52 -3.85 3.83
C ALA A 56 0.09 -4.24 3.39
N SER A 57 -0.26 -4.08 2.11
CA SER A 57 -1.52 -4.57 1.54
C SER A 57 -1.67 -6.10 1.68
N LEU A 58 -0.58 -6.87 1.59
CA LEU A 58 -0.62 -8.34 1.80
C LEU A 58 -1.11 -8.70 3.21
N ARG A 59 -0.75 -7.92 4.23
CA ARG A 59 -1.21 -8.12 5.61
C ARG A 59 -2.72 -7.86 5.74
N LEU A 60 -3.25 -6.91 4.98
CA LEU A 60 -4.70 -6.66 4.91
C LEU A 60 -5.42 -7.81 4.20
N LEU A 61 -4.89 -8.29 3.06
CA LEU A 61 -5.43 -9.45 2.37
C LEU A 61 -5.43 -10.71 3.25
N ALA A 62 -4.37 -10.94 4.01
CA ALA A 62 -4.27 -12.02 4.98
C ALA A 62 -5.39 -11.95 6.04
N ALA A 63 -5.71 -10.74 6.50
CA ALA A 63 -6.73 -10.51 7.52
C ALA A 63 -8.18 -10.64 6.98
N THR A 64 -8.42 -10.34 5.71
CA THR A 64 -9.76 -10.38 5.09
C THR A 64 -10.08 -11.71 4.40
N GLY A 65 -9.15 -12.66 4.38
CA GLY A 65 -9.32 -13.96 3.72
C GLY A 65 -9.00 -13.95 2.22
N ASN A 66 -8.47 -12.84 1.70
CA ASN A 66 -7.85 -12.75 0.38
C ASN A 66 -8.79 -13.13 -0.79
N ALA A 67 -10.01 -12.58 -0.78
CA ALA A 67 -11.03 -12.89 -1.80
C ALA A 67 -10.61 -12.40 -3.20
N VAL A 68 -10.13 -11.16 -3.30
CA VAL A 68 -9.50 -10.60 -4.50
C VAL A 68 -7.99 -10.46 -4.26
N PRO A 69 -7.15 -11.39 -4.75
CA PRO A 69 -5.72 -11.43 -4.45
C PRO A 69 -4.94 -10.43 -5.30
N ARG A 70 -5.09 -9.15 -4.98
CA ARG A 70 -4.36 -8.03 -5.58
C ARG A 70 -3.91 -7.10 -4.48
N ARG A 71 -2.63 -6.74 -4.45
CA ARG A 71 -2.16 -5.62 -3.64
C ARG A 71 -2.78 -4.35 -4.20
N VAL A 72 -3.21 -3.48 -3.30
CA VAL A 72 -3.76 -2.17 -3.64
C VAL A 72 -3.08 -1.11 -2.80
N VAL A 73 -2.59 -0.07 -3.46
CA VAL A 73 -2.02 1.12 -2.83
C VAL A 73 -2.71 2.35 -3.37
N VAL A 74 -3.19 3.21 -2.48
CA VAL A 74 -3.78 4.51 -2.84
C VAL A 74 -2.74 5.59 -2.59
N ALA A 75 -2.35 6.29 -3.65
CA ALA A 75 -1.50 7.46 -3.56
C ALA A 75 -2.38 8.69 -3.30
N ALA A 76 -2.17 9.38 -2.18
CA ALA A 76 -2.98 10.53 -1.77
C ALA A 76 -2.11 11.71 -1.28
N ASP A 77 -2.59 12.93 -1.48
CA ASP A 77 -1.93 14.15 -1.03
C ASP A 77 -2.61 14.69 0.24
N VAL A 78 -1.85 14.78 1.33
CA VAL A 78 -2.34 15.22 2.65
C VAL A 78 -1.49 16.36 3.24
N PRO A 79 -2.01 17.15 4.19
CA PRO A 79 -1.22 18.16 4.89
C PRO A 79 -0.05 17.55 5.68
N ASP A 80 1.14 18.13 5.58
CA ASP A 80 2.35 17.63 6.25
C ASP A 80 2.20 17.60 7.79
N ASP A 81 1.48 18.56 8.36
CA ASP A 81 1.22 18.66 9.81
C ASP A 81 0.18 17.66 10.32
N ALA A 82 -0.50 16.94 9.42
CA ALA A 82 -1.43 15.86 9.74
C ALA A 82 -0.75 14.49 9.85
N VAL A 83 0.55 14.37 9.55
CA VAL A 83 1.26 13.09 9.49
C VAL A 83 2.12 12.86 10.73
N ARG A 84 2.05 11.66 11.31
CA ARG A 84 2.89 11.24 12.44
C ARG A 84 3.66 9.96 12.10
N PRO A 85 4.93 9.80 12.48
CA PRO A 85 5.62 8.52 12.33
C PRO A 85 4.88 7.42 13.12
N SER A 86 4.68 6.27 12.51
CA SER A 86 4.07 5.10 13.16
C SER A 86 5.04 4.38 14.11
N GLY A 87 6.35 4.47 13.82
CA GLY A 87 7.40 3.72 14.52
C GLY A 87 7.51 2.24 14.11
N LEU A 88 6.69 1.76 13.16
CA LEU A 88 6.66 0.36 12.72
C LEU A 88 7.63 0.08 11.57
N ALA A 89 7.76 1.03 10.64
CA ALA A 89 8.68 0.98 9.50
C ALA A 89 9.29 2.37 9.28
N ARG A 90 10.40 2.46 8.52
CA ARG A 90 11.04 3.75 8.22
C ARG A 90 10.10 4.69 7.47
N SER A 91 9.38 4.17 6.48
CA SER A 91 8.38 4.93 5.71
C SER A 91 7.03 5.03 6.44
N GLY A 92 6.80 4.19 7.44
CA GLY A 92 5.49 4.00 8.08
C GLY A 92 5.03 5.22 8.88
N ILE A 93 3.84 5.70 8.56
CA ILE A 93 3.19 6.86 9.17
C ILE A 93 1.73 6.57 9.53
N GLU A 94 1.14 7.48 10.30
CA GLU A 94 -0.29 7.62 10.50
C GLU A 94 -0.76 9.01 10.06
N VAL A 95 -1.75 9.05 9.18
CA VAL A 95 -2.46 10.30 8.82
C VAL A 95 -3.58 10.55 9.83
N GLN A 96 -3.54 11.71 10.49
CA GLN A 96 -4.42 12.06 11.61
C GLN A 96 -5.70 12.79 11.18
N VAL A 97 -5.91 12.94 9.87
CA VAL A 97 -7.12 13.50 9.27
C VAL A 97 -7.75 12.48 8.32
N PRO A 98 -9.05 12.60 7.99
CA PRO A 98 -9.65 11.75 6.98
C PRO A 98 -8.93 11.87 5.63
N VAL A 99 -8.78 10.74 4.94
CA VAL A 99 -8.32 10.69 3.54
C VAL A 99 -9.54 10.42 2.67
N THR A 100 -9.93 11.40 1.88
CA THR A 100 -11.12 11.37 1.03
C THR A 100 -10.73 11.11 -0.43
N LEU A 101 -11.73 10.81 -1.27
CA LEU A 101 -11.49 10.63 -2.71
C LEU A 101 -10.89 11.89 -3.38
N ALA A 102 -11.14 13.09 -2.84
CA ALA A 102 -10.57 14.33 -3.36
C ALA A 102 -9.06 14.46 -3.08
N ASP A 103 -8.54 13.72 -2.11
CA ASP A 103 -7.12 13.69 -1.77
C ASP A 103 -6.37 12.66 -2.62
N VAL A 104 -7.07 11.76 -3.31
CA VAL A 104 -6.48 10.67 -4.10
C VAL A 104 -5.90 11.20 -5.41
N ALA A 105 -4.62 10.95 -5.61
CA ALA A 105 -3.93 11.23 -6.86
C ALA A 105 -3.96 10.05 -7.82
N SER A 106 -3.87 8.81 -7.32
CA SER A 106 -3.96 7.59 -8.14
C SER A 106 -4.22 6.35 -7.29
N VAL A 107 -4.62 5.27 -7.96
CA VAL A 107 -4.74 3.93 -7.37
C VAL A 107 -3.79 2.98 -8.10
N HIS A 108 -3.04 2.19 -7.34
CA HIS A 108 -2.07 1.24 -7.84
C HIS A 108 -2.53 -0.17 -7.50
N VAL A 109 -2.59 -1.05 -8.48
CA VAL A 109 -3.18 -2.40 -8.31
C VAL A 109 -2.39 -3.43 -9.10
N ASP A 110 -2.15 -4.59 -8.49
CA ASP A 110 -1.59 -5.74 -9.21
C ASP A 110 -2.40 -6.09 -10.46
N ASP A 111 -1.74 -6.60 -11.49
CA ASP A 111 -2.36 -7.12 -12.72
C ASP A 111 -2.84 -8.59 -12.56
N ASP A 112 -3.51 -9.15 -13.57
CA ASP A 112 -4.08 -10.51 -13.47
C ASP A 112 -3.00 -11.60 -13.33
N GLU A 113 -1.79 -11.35 -13.85
CA GLU A 113 -0.67 -12.29 -13.83
C GLU A 113 -0.11 -12.45 -12.40
N ALA A 114 -0.13 -11.39 -11.60
CA ALA A 114 0.35 -11.38 -10.21
C ALA A 114 -0.54 -12.17 -9.22
N ARG A 115 -1.80 -12.46 -9.57
CA ARG A 115 -2.80 -12.98 -8.62
C ARG A 115 -2.42 -14.29 -7.92
N ALA A 116 -1.73 -15.18 -8.63
CA ALA A 116 -1.31 -16.46 -8.06
C ALA A 116 -0.28 -16.23 -6.96
N ASP A 117 0.73 -15.41 -7.23
CA ASP A 117 1.82 -15.12 -6.30
C ASP A 117 1.33 -14.28 -5.13
N VAL A 118 0.48 -13.27 -5.38
CA VAL A 118 -0.16 -12.47 -4.32
C VAL A 118 -0.99 -13.35 -3.39
N ARG A 119 -1.65 -14.39 -3.93
CA ARG A 119 -2.41 -15.33 -3.10
C ARG A 119 -1.51 -16.10 -2.13
N VAL A 120 -0.40 -16.60 -2.62
CA VAL A 120 0.60 -17.32 -1.81
C VAL A 120 1.23 -16.36 -0.80
N ALA A 121 1.67 -15.18 -1.25
CA ALA A 121 2.30 -14.16 -0.43
C ALA A 121 1.41 -13.72 0.74
N ALA A 122 0.11 -13.47 0.50
CA ALA A 122 -0.81 -13.10 1.58
C ALA A 122 -1.01 -14.22 2.62
N GLN A 123 -0.86 -15.49 2.23
CA GLN A 123 -0.88 -16.62 3.18
C GLN A 123 0.44 -16.75 3.94
N ALA A 124 1.55 -16.35 3.32
CA ALA A 124 2.90 -16.44 3.86
C ALA A 124 3.29 -15.23 4.74
N VAL A 125 2.72 -14.04 4.53
CA VAL A 125 3.21 -12.77 5.10
C VAL A 125 3.36 -12.79 6.63
N CYS A 126 2.42 -13.40 7.36
CA CYS A 126 2.50 -13.51 8.81
C CYS A 126 3.66 -14.42 9.29
N ALA A 127 3.99 -15.47 8.52
CA ALA A 127 5.13 -16.33 8.82
C ALA A 127 6.45 -15.66 8.42
N ALA A 128 6.47 -14.91 7.32
CA ALA A 128 7.61 -14.08 6.92
C ALA A 128 7.94 -13.04 8.00
N ASP A 129 6.92 -12.36 8.55
CA ASP A 129 7.06 -11.43 9.69
C ASP A 129 7.62 -12.09 10.94
N ALA A 130 7.37 -13.40 11.12
CA ALA A 130 7.91 -14.19 12.22
C ALA A 130 9.34 -14.74 11.94
N GLY A 131 9.92 -14.43 10.78
CA GLY A 131 11.28 -14.81 10.39
C GLY A 131 11.40 -16.14 9.64
N ASP A 132 10.34 -16.62 9.00
CA ASP A 132 10.40 -17.78 8.09
C ASP A 132 10.95 -17.36 6.71
N ASP A 133 12.15 -17.82 6.38
CA ASP A 133 12.84 -17.49 5.12
C ASP A 133 12.09 -18.00 3.86
N GLY A 134 11.40 -19.13 3.97
CA GLY A 134 10.59 -19.67 2.86
C GLY A 134 9.39 -18.80 2.60
N ALA A 135 8.69 -18.39 3.66
CA ALA A 135 7.60 -17.44 3.57
C ALA A 135 8.06 -16.06 3.06
N ALA A 136 9.25 -15.60 3.44
CA ALA A 136 9.84 -14.37 2.93
C ALA A 136 10.11 -14.43 1.41
N ALA A 137 10.53 -15.58 0.90
CA ALA A 137 10.70 -15.79 -0.55
C ALA A 137 9.36 -15.72 -1.31
N ASP A 138 8.29 -16.25 -0.74
CA ASP A 138 6.94 -16.16 -1.33
C ASP A 138 6.43 -14.72 -1.36
N VAL A 139 6.65 -13.94 -0.30
CA VAL A 139 6.35 -12.49 -0.28
C VAL A 139 7.16 -11.75 -1.34
N GLY A 140 8.45 -12.07 -1.47
CA GLY A 140 9.33 -11.49 -2.48
C GLY A 140 8.91 -11.78 -3.93
N GLN A 141 8.30 -12.95 -4.19
CA GLN A 141 7.76 -13.27 -5.53
C GLN A 141 6.60 -12.35 -5.89
N ALA A 142 5.68 -12.07 -4.96
CA ALA A 142 4.63 -11.07 -5.20
C ALA A 142 5.22 -9.67 -5.40
N ALA A 143 6.26 -9.30 -4.64
CA ALA A 143 6.93 -8.01 -4.77
C ALA A 143 7.60 -7.77 -6.13
N ALA A 144 7.91 -8.82 -6.90
CA ALA A 144 8.49 -8.70 -8.24
C ALA A 144 7.49 -8.26 -9.32
N HIS A 145 6.18 -8.25 -9.02
CA HIS A 145 5.15 -7.74 -9.92
C HIS A 145 5.00 -6.23 -9.73
N GLU A 146 5.03 -5.48 -10.82
CA GLU A 146 4.74 -4.05 -10.81
C GLU A 146 3.23 -3.80 -10.70
N LEU A 147 2.84 -2.80 -9.91
CA LEU A 147 1.44 -2.41 -9.82
C LEU A 147 1.08 -1.52 -11.01
N LEU A 148 -0.08 -1.79 -11.61
CA LEU A 148 -0.68 -0.93 -12.63
C LEU A 148 -1.14 0.38 -12.01
N TRP A 149 -0.96 1.48 -12.74
CA TRP A 149 -1.42 2.80 -12.36
C TRP A 149 -2.80 3.09 -12.94
N TYR A 150 -3.74 3.53 -12.10
CA TYR A 150 -5.08 3.98 -12.46
C TYR A 150 -5.33 5.41 -11.98
N ASP A 151 -5.97 6.21 -12.83
CA ASP A 151 -6.48 7.52 -12.43
C ASP A 151 -7.66 7.35 -11.45
N VAL A 152 -7.89 8.34 -10.58
CA VAL A 152 -9.02 8.31 -9.63
C VAL A 152 -10.38 8.18 -10.34
N SER A 153 -10.52 8.69 -11.57
CA SER A 153 -11.72 8.54 -12.39
C SER A 153 -11.97 7.11 -12.89
N GLU A 154 -10.96 6.23 -12.84
CA GLU A 154 -11.05 4.81 -13.23
C GLU A 154 -11.35 3.90 -12.03
N LEU A 155 -11.70 4.48 -10.87
CA LEU A 155 -11.99 3.71 -9.65
C LEU A 155 -13.12 2.68 -9.84
N ASP A 156 -14.10 2.96 -10.69
CA ASP A 156 -15.16 2.00 -11.01
C ASP A 156 -14.64 0.75 -11.74
N ASP A 157 -13.62 0.90 -12.58
CA ASP A 157 -12.98 -0.23 -13.27
C ASP A 157 -12.18 -1.07 -12.27
N VAL A 158 -11.47 -0.42 -11.34
CA VAL A 158 -10.73 -1.10 -10.26
C VAL A 158 -11.67 -1.88 -9.33
N LEU A 159 -12.80 -1.28 -8.94
CA LEU A 159 -13.82 -1.96 -8.12
C LEU A 159 -14.49 -3.14 -8.84
N GLY A 160 -14.45 -3.15 -10.18
CA GLY A 160 -14.93 -4.24 -11.01
C GLY A 160 -13.96 -5.43 -11.13
N LEU A 161 -12.75 -5.32 -10.59
CA LEU A 161 -11.77 -6.42 -10.61
C LEU A 161 -12.20 -7.54 -9.66
N ALA A 162 -12.26 -8.77 -10.20
CA ALA A 162 -12.57 -10.00 -9.47
C ALA A 162 -11.33 -10.87 -9.27
#